data_AF-A0A090Y8U0-F1
#
_entry.id   AF-A0A090Y8U0-F1
#
_cell.length_a   1.000
_cell.length_b   1.000
_cell.length_c   1.000
_cell.angle_alpha   90.00
_cell.angle_beta   90.00
_cell.angle_gamma   90.00
#
_symmetry.space_group_name_H-M   'P 1'
#
loop_
_entity.id
_entity.type
_entity.pdbx_description
1 polymer ?
#
loop_
_entity_poly.entity_id
_entity_poly.type
_entity_poly.pdbx_seq_one_letter_code
_entity_poly.pdbx_strand_id
1 'polypeptide(L)'
;MLAGPQYEWLGDTPSEYWYFHCEADGHYVIESKHSGKVLDIAGNSTANNANVQQFQYLADAPSERFAVEEAGSVSLPSINTQPLSPVPQYETIIFNF
;
A
#
# COMPACT_ATOMS: atom_id res chain seq x y z
N MET A 1 -10.44 -24.90 7.62
CA MET A 1 -10.08 -23.49 7.39
C MET A 1 -8.81 -23.22 8.18
N LEU A 2 -7.64 -23.48 7.58
CA LEU A 2 -6.38 -23.09 8.21
C LEU A 2 -6.16 -21.63 7.80
N ALA A 3 -6.31 -20.71 8.76
CA ALA A 3 -5.84 -19.35 8.57
C ALA A 3 -4.34 -19.44 8.26
N GLY A 4 -3.89 -18.80 7.17
CA GLY A 4 -2.47 -18.61 6.93
C GLY A 4 -1.83 -17.87 8.11
N PRO A 5 -0.49 -17.87 8.21
CA PRO A 5 0.17 -17.16 9.29
C PRO A 5 -0.18 -15.66 9.23
N GLN A 6 -1.03 -15.21 10.15
CA GLN A 6 -1.32 -13.80 10.40
C GLN A 6 -0.37 -13.36 11.52
N TYR A 7 0.52 -12.41 11.20
CA TYR A 7 1.43 -11.83 12.18
C TYR A 7 0.90 -10.48 12.66
N GLU A 8 1.16 -10.17 13.92
CA GLU A 8 1.03 -8.80 14.44
C GLU A 8 1.96 -7.88 13.65
N TRP A 9 1.58 -6.60 13.49
CA TRP A 9 2.45 -5.62 12.84
C TRP A 9 3.72 -5.42 13.69
N LEU A 10 4.86 -5.86 13.17
CA LEU A 10 6.14 -5.90 13.89
C LEU A 10 6.93 -4.58 13.84
N GLY A 11 6.39 -3.57 13.16
CA GLY A 11 6.98 -2.23 13.13
C GLY A 11 8.03 -2.06 12.04
N ASP A 12 7.57 -1.60 10.86
CA ASP A 12 8.43 -1.16 9.74
C ASP A 12 9.44 -2.23 9.29
N THR A 13 9.05 -3.51 9.35
CA THR A 13 9.90 -4.58 8.84
C THR A 13 9.67 -4.76 7.33
N PRO A 14 10.72 -4.93 6.49
CA PRO A 14 10.53 -5.12 5.06
C PRO A 14 9.61 -6.28 4.68
N SER A 15 9.45 -7.29 5.55
CA SER A 15 8.57 -8.45 5.36
C SER A 15 7.09 -8.10 5.30
N GLU A 16 6.71 -6.90 5.74
CA GLU A 16 5.32 -6.44 5.77
C GLU A 16 5.02 -5.45 4.63
N TYR A 17 6.04 -5.12 3.82
CA TYR A 17 5.90 -4.19 2.70
C TYR A 17 5.80 -4.91 1.37
N TRP A 18 4.82 -4.47 0.59
CA TRP A 18 4.47 -5.03 -0.70
C TRP A 18 4.30 -3.92 -1.74
N TYR A 19 4.83 -4.14 -2.94
CA TYR A 19 4.63 -3.29 -4.10
C TYR A 19 3.56 -3.90 -4.99
N PHE A 20 2.65 -3.06 -5.48
CA PHE A 20 1.62 -3.45 -6.44
C PHE A 20 1.99 -2.85 -7.79
N HIS A 21 2.46 -3.69 -8.70
CA HIS A 21 2.80 -3.31 -10.07
C HIS A 21 1.60 -3.56 -10.96
N CYS A 22 0.93 -2.50 -11.42
CA CYS A 22 -0.22 -2.62 -12.31
C CYS A 22 0.25 -2.87 -13.75
N GLU A 23 -0.28 -3.94 -14.35
CA GLU A 23 0.00 -4.34 -15.72
C GLU A 23 -1.02 -3.73 -16.70
N ALA A 24 -0.69 -3.71 -17.99
CA ALA A 24 -1.51 -3.09 -19.03
C ALA A 24 -2.93 -3.68 -19.17
N ASP A 25 -3.14 -4.91 -18.70
CA ASP A 25 -4.43 -5.61 -18.72
C ASP A 25 -5.23 -5.47 -17.42
N GLY A 26 -4.75 -4.67 -16.46
CA GLY A 26 -5.42 -4.39 -15.19
C GLY A 26 -5.13 -5.38 -14.06
N HIS A 27 -4.35 -6.43 -14.29
CA HIS A 27 -3.85 -7.30 -13.23
C HIS A 27 -2.66 -6.65 -12.51
N TYR A 28 -2.34 -7.19 -11.33
CA TYR A 28 -1.19 -6.79 -10.54
C TYR A 28 -0.20 -7.93 -10.38
N VAL A 29 1.08 -7.60 -10.47
CA VAL A 29 2.19 -8.37 -9.90
C VAL A 29 2.48 -7.79 -8.51
N ILE A 30 2.43 -8.63 -7.48
CA ILE A 30 2.55 -8.18 -6.08
C ILE A 30 3.90 -8.63 -5.53
N GLU A 31 4.84 -7.70 -5.37
CA GLU A 31 6.22 -7.97 -5.00
C GLU A 31 6.47 -7.72 -3.51
N SER A 32 7.13 -8.65 -2.82
CA SER A 32 7.60 -8.46 -1.46
C SER A 32 8.86 -7.58 -1.44
N LYS A 33 8.81 -6.45 -0.74
CA LYS A 33 10.00 -5.58 -0.54
C LYS A 33 11.14 -6.30 0.18
N HIS A 34 10.83 -7.29 1.01
CA HIS A 34 11.86 -8.04 1.75
C HIS A 34 12.71 -8.93 0.86
N SER A 35 12.05 -9.69 -0.02
CA SER A 35 12.69 -10.78 -0.75
C SER A 35 12.91 -10.48 -2.24
N GLY A 36 12.22 -9.47 -2.79
CA GLY A 36 12.14 -9.22 -4.24
C GLY A 36 11.37 -10.28 -5.03
N LYS A 37 10.70 -11.22 -4.33
CA LYS A 37 9.86 -12.27 -4.92
C LYS A 37 8.41 -11.79 -5.00
N VAL A 38 7.63 -12.43 -5.86
CA VAL A 38 6.23 -12.09 -6.11
C VAL A 38 5.28 -13.10 -5.48
N LEU A 39 4.05 -12.66 -5.21
CA LEU A 39 2.93 -13.55 -4.85
C LEU A 39 2.68 -14.54 -5.99
N ASP A 40 2.55 -15.82 -5.68
CA ASP A 40 2.39 -16.90 -6.65
C ASP A 40 1.43 -17.97 -6.13
N ILE A 41 0.62 -18.55 -7.03
CA ILE A 41 -0.13 -19.78 -6.78
C ILE A 41 0.72 -20.99 -7.18
N ALA A 42 1.12 -21.79 -6.20
CA ALA A 42 2.11 -22.83 -6.37
C ALA A 42 1.79 -23.80 -7.52
N GLY A 43 2.70 -23.87 -8.49
CA GLY A 43 2.62 -24.80 -9.62
C GLY A 43 1.52 -24.49 -10.63
N ASN A 44 1.10 -23.23 -10.76
CA ASN A 44 -0.02 -22.81 -11.63
C ASN A 44 -1.33 -23.55 -11.32
N SER A 45 -1.52 -23.97 -10.06
CA SER A 45 -2.67 -24.78 -9.69
C SER A 45 -3.97 -23.96 -9.73
N THR A 46 -5.00 -24.52 -10.35
CA THR A 46 -6.38 -23.99 -10.31
C THR A 46 -7.24 -24.71 -9.27
N ALA A 47 -6.65 -25.60 -8.47
CA ALA A 47 -7.37 -26.38 -7.48
C ALA A 47 -7.71 -25.53 -6.24
N ASN A 48 -8.85 -25.81 -5.62
CA ASN A 48 -9.19 -25.23 -4.33
C ASN A 48 -8.11 -25.56 -3.29
N ASN A 49 -7.78 -24.58 -2.44
CA ASN A 49 -6.72 -24.68 -1.44
C ASN A 49 -5.30 -24.83 -2.04
N ALA A 50 -5.09 -24.44 -3.30
CA ALA A 50 -3.74 -24.26 -3.82
C ALA A 50 -2.93 -23.34 -2.90
N ASN A 51 -1.67 -23.69 -2.69
CA ASN A 51 -0.80 -22.93 -1.78
C ASN A 51 -0.46 -21.57 -2.41
N VAL A 52 -0.62 -20.51 -1.64
CA VAL A 52 -0.11 -19.18 -1.98
C VAL A 52 1.30 -19.05 -1.42
N GLN A 53 2.25 -18.66 -2.24
CA GLN A 53 3.67 -18.58 -1.88
C GLN A 53 4.33 -17.30 -2.40
N GLN A 54 5.59 -17.09 -2.02
CA GLN A 54 6.47 -16.14 -2.68
C GLN A 54 7.39 -16.91 -3.63
N PHE A 55 7.46 -16.50 -4.88
CA PHE A 55 8.31 -17.13 -5.90
C PHE A 55 9.08 -16.10 -6.74
N GLN A 56 10.11 -16.55 -7.45
CA GLN A 56 10.80 -15.66 -8.39
C GLN A 56 9.82 -15.21 -9.48
N TYR A 57 9.86 -13.95 -9.88
CA TYR A 57 9.00 -13.45 -10.94
C TYR A 57 9.24 -14.20 -12.27
N LEU A 58 8.15 -14.61 -12.91
CA LEU A 58 8.09 -15.28 -14.20
C LEU A 58 7.15 -14.50 -15.12
N ALA A 59 7.71 -13.84 -16.14
CA ALA A 59 7.01 -12.86 -16.98
C ALA A 59 5.61 -13.27 -17.48
N ASP A 60 5.44 -14.55 -17.86
CA ASP A 60 4.20 -15.07 -18.45
C ASP A 60 3.49 -16.09 -17.55
N ALA A 61 3.81 -16.14 -16.24
CA ALA A 61 3.14 -17.06 -15.32
C ALA A 61 1.75 -16.54 -14.93
N PRO A 62 0.66 -17.25 -15.27
CA PRO A 62 -0.69 -16.83 -14.89
C PRO A 62 -0.92 -16.90 -13.37
N SER A 63 -0.13 -17.68 -12.64
CA SER A 63 -0.17 -17.80 -11.19
C SER A 63 0.30 -16.56 -10.43
N GLU A 64 0.94 -15.61 -11.12
CA GLU A 64 1.53 -14.40 -10.54
C GLU A 64 0.72 -13.13 -10.89
N ARG A 65 -0.45 -13.29 -11.51
CA ARG A 65 -1.30 -12.20 -12.00
C ARG A 65 -2.60 -12.14 -11.20
N PHE A 66 -2.74 -11.11 -10.36
CA PHE A 66 -3.88 -10.98 -9.45
C PHE A 66 -4.76 -9.80 -9.81
N ALA A 67 -6.08 -10.01 -9.81
CA ALA A 67 -7.05 -8.92 -9.84
C ALA A 67 -7.30 -8.41 -8.41
N VAL A 68 -7.56 -7.10 -8.28
CA VAL A 68 -7.98 -6.48 -7.02
C VAL A 68 -9.34 -5.84 -7.26
N GLU A 69 -10.31 -6.21 -6.43
CA GLU A 69 -11.66 -5.66 -6.46
C GLU A 69 -11.95 -4.89 -5.18
N GLU A 70 -12.74 -3.81 -5.28
CA GLU A 70 -13.12 -3.02 -4.12
C GLU A 70 -14.00 -3.86 -3.19
N ALA A 71 -13.51 -4.13 -1.98
CA ALA A 71 -14.29 -4.79 -0.93
C ALA A 71 -15.16 -3.80 -0.13
N GLY A 72 -14.85 -2.52 -0.20
CA GLY A 72 -15.56 -1.43 0.46
C GLY A 72 -14.71 -0.16 0.53
N SER A 73 -15.32 0.94 0.98
CA SER A 73 -14.66 2.24 1.07
C SER A 73 -14.84 2.89 2.44
N VAL A 74 -13.85 3.72 2.80
CA VAL A 74 -13.88 4.55 4.00
C VAL A 74 -13.54 6.00 3.61
N SER A 75 -14.36 6.95 4.06
CA SER A 75 -14.09 8.37 3.82
C SER A 75 -12.94 8.84 4.70
N LEU A 76 -11.90 9.39 4.09
CA LEU A 76 -10.80 10.01 4.83
C LEU A 76 -11.23 11.39 5.37
N PRO A 77 -10.75 11.79 6.57
CA PRO A 77 -10.99 13.13 7.07
C PRO A 77 -10.32 14.16 6.15
N SER A 78 -10.99 15.28 5.89
CA SER A 78 -10.41 16.40 5.16
C SER A 78 -9.26 17.03 5.96
N ILE A 79 -8.12 17.29 5.31
CA ILE A 79 -7.01 18.05 5.92
C ILE A 79 -7.30 19.54 5.76
N ASN A 80 -7.60 20.23 6.86
CA ASN A 80 -7.75 21.69 6.88
C ASN A 80 -6.45 22.33 7.39
N THR A 81 -5.71 22.99 6.50
CA THR A 81 -4.59 23.85 6.89
C THR A 81 -4.98 25.31 6.69
N GLN A 82 -4.64 26.17 7.65
CA GLN A 82 -4.77 27.62 7.54
C GLN A 82 -3.37 28.23 7.69
N PRO A 83 -3.05 29.30 6.93
CA PRO A 83 -1.81 30.02 7.12
C PRO A 83 -1.76 30.62 8.54
N LEU A 84 -0.55 30.70 9.11
CA LEU A 84 -0.35 31.39 10.39
C LEU A 84 -0.81 32.84 10.27
N SER A 85 -1.39 33.37 11.35
CA SER A 85 -1.68 34.80 11.44
C SER A 85 -0.39 35.62 11.23
N PRO A 86 -0.47 36.81 10.59
CA PRO A 86 0.68 37.70 10.46
C PRO A 86 1.31 38.05 11.81
N VAL A 87 2.61 38.33 11.81
CA VAL A 87 3.32 38.86 12.99
C VAL A 87 2.72 40.22 13.38
N PRO A 88 2.48 40.51 14.68
CA PRO A 88 1.99 41.81 15.13
C PRO A 88 2.85 42.96 14.62
N GLN A 89 2.21 44.03 14.12
CA GLN A 89 2.87 45.27 13.71
C GLN A 89 2.73 46.32 14.83
N TYR A 90 3.81 47.00 15.18
CA TYR A 90 3.76 48.16 16.09
C TYR A 90 3.44 49.42 15.30
N GLU A 91 2.41 50.16 15.71
CA GLU A 91 2.12 51.49 15.16
C GLU A 91 2.68 52.58 16.07
N THR A 92 3.42 53.53 15.49
CA THR A 92 3.87 54.71 16.23
C THR A 92 2.72 55.71 16.26
N ILE A 93 2.12 55.92 17.43
CA ILE A 93 1.13 56.98 17.63
C ILE A 93 1.89 58.30 17.82
N ILE A 94 1.76 59.21 16.86
CA ILE A 94 2.28 60.57 16.97
C ILE A 94 1.23 61.39 17.72
N PHE A 95 1.58 61.87 18.91
CA PHE A 95 0.79 62.88 19.62
C PHE A 95 1.25 64.26 19.16
N ASN A 96 0.32 65.06 18.64
CA ASN A 96 0.54 66.48 18.43
C ASN A 96 0.17 67.20 19.73
N PHE A 97 1.14 67.89 20.32
CA PHE A 97 0.98 68.77 21.47
C PHE A 97 0.76 70.22 21.02
#